data_AF-A0A7S2DYI8-F1
#
_entry.id   AF-A0A7S2DYI8-F1
#
_cell.length_a   1.000
_cell.length_b   1.000
_cell.length_c   1.000
_cell.angle_alpha   90.00
_cell.angle_beta   90.00
_cell.angle_gamma   90.00
#
_symmetry.space_group_name_H-M   'P 1'
#
loop_
_entity.id
_entity.type
_entity.pdbx_description
1 polymer ?
#
loop_
_entity_poly.entity_id
_entity_poly.type
_entity_poly.pdbx_seq_one_letter_code
_entity_poly.pdbx_strand_id
1 'polypeptide(L)'
;FRRNRRLFGCVWCCFGKMPTKPSPIQIRVEGKKVNALDYYEEQIANLNRATRSEYERILHVRQNSKGVLESASSRSSIEEHKQRLVTNEAQENGEEEGTAIDRINSSFRERRDTDRWQTQNTRKVLEVLFAHDEFQIVRDPTLTICGCAFVEFTDKSTKQSAIQCNLSGRANWMKTKAAPDPRDIIWNNATVKRTLIRSRRRTIELLLLFGVLFWGAVVAALTNVFNPETSKIDPIPSSDSRFDAFVRGYVPVLLLSIILLILPVIFRALGAAVIRMKSGSEVDKFMFKWNVLYRLAQFFTILISGTIFDTLENLKDNPGQELESLVNGILSQSQFFFNIVINAIGLETMTQLSQLPRFLFTLIVKYVVTVEAASDRSIEWLREPQFFRFGRFSPPFFYCFLIALVYSAIVPLVLGVCAAYFYIATKVYTHQ
;
A
#
# COMPACT_ATOMS: atom_id res chain seq x y z
N PHE A 1 -11.18 27.17 -11.72
CA PHE A 1 -10.93 28.17 -12.80
C PHE A 1 -9.71 29.00 -12.37
N ARG A 2 -8.59 29.19 -13.07
CA ARG A 2 -8.15 29.00 -14.46
C ARG A 2 -6.62 28.76 -14.44
N ARG A 3 -6.18 27.71 -15.16
CA ARG A 3 -4.97 27.66 -16.03
C ARG A 3 -3.59 28.02 -15.42
N ASN A 4 -2.91 27.02 -14.85
CA ASN A 4 -1.44 26.92 -14.95
C ASN A 4 -0.97 25.44 -14.85
N ARG A 5 -1.30 24.64 -15.87
CA ARG A 5 -0.67 23.33 -16.08
C ARG A 5 0.69 23.55 -16.73
N ARG A 6 1.73 23.77 -15.94
CA ARG A 6 3.10 23.53 -16.39
C ARG A 6 3.56 22.19 -15.81
N LEU A 7 3.46 21.16 -16.65
CA LEU A 7 3.99 19.82 -16.40
C LEU A 7 5.51 19.89 -16.52
N PHE A 8 6.18 20.20 -15.42
CA PHE A 8 7.63 20.26 -15.32
C PHE A 8 8.20 18.87 -15.03
N GLY A 9 9.16 18.45 -15.86
CA GLY A 9 9.69 17.10 -15.83
C GLY A 9 10.90 16.98 -14.91
N CYS A 10 10.70 16.47 -13.70
CA CYS A 10 11.81 16.16 -12.79
C CYS A 10 12.59 14.90 -13.24
N VAL A 11 13.87 14.85 -12.90
CA VAL A 11 14.78 13.70 -13.04
C VAL A 11 15.36 13.37 -11.68
N TRP A 12 15.45 12.10 -11.37
CA TRP A 12 15.94 11.63 -10.08
C TRP A 12 17.35 11.05 -10.23
N CYS A 13 18.31 11.67 -9.56
CA CYS A 13 19.71 11.23 -9.48
C CYS A 13 19.95 10.51 -8.16
N CYS A 14 20.86 9.52 -8.13
CA CYS A 14 21.44 8.99 -6.90
C CYS A 14 22.98 9.07 -6.95
N PHE A 15 23.62 9.57 -5.89
CA PHE A 15 25.07 9.71 -5.72
C PHE A 15 25.65 8.70 -4.71
N GLY A 16 26.82 8.15 -5.01
CA GLY A 16 27.66 7.37 -4.10
C GLY A 16 28.69 8.25 -3.36
N LYS A 17 29.27 7.71 -2.27
CA LYS A 17 30.29 8.37 -1.42
C LYS A 17 31.50 8.81 -2.26
N MET A 18 31.86 10.09 -2.22
CA MET A 18 33.13 10.60 -2.79
C MET A 18 34.30 10.13 -1.93
N PRO A 19 35.40 9.67 -2.56
CA PRO A 19 36.62 10.48 -2.46
C PRO A 19 37.47 10.55 -3.75
N THR A 20 38.33 11.57 -3.73
CA THR A 20 39.38 12.08 -4.65
C THR A 20 38.93 12.79 -5.94
N LYS A 21 39.35 14.06 -6.00
CA LYS A 21 38.94 15.15 -6.91
C LYS A 21 38.79 14.70 -8.38
N PRO A 22 37.58 14.75 -8.98
CA PRO A 22 37.45 14.74 -10.43
C PRO A 22 38.05 16.04 -11.01
N SER A 23 38.49 15.99 -12.27
CA SER A 23 39.02 17.14 -12.98
C SER A 23 38.01 18.32 -12.96
N PRO A 24 38.47 19.56 -12.72
CA PRO A 24 37.58 20.69 -12.51
C PRO A 24 36.82 21.01 -13.79
N ILE A 25 35.51 20.75 -13.78
CA ILE A 25 34.59 21.22 -14.82
C ILE A 25 34.43 22.72 -14.58
N GLN A 26 34.99 23.56 -15.46
CA GLN A 26 34.87 25.01 -15.34
C GLN A 26 33.59 25.49 -16.03
N ILE A 27 32.75 26.21 -15.30
CA ILE A 27 31.58 26.93 -15.84
C ILE A 27 31.87 28.43 -15.83
N ARG A 28 31.27 29.16 -16.77
CA ARG A 28 31.37 30.63 -16.83
C ARG A 28 30.12 31.22 -16.18
N VAL A 29 30.30 31.86 -15.03
CA VAL A 29 29.25 32.60 -14.31
C VAL A 29 29.67 34.06 -14.26
N GLU A 30 28.83 34.96 -14.78
CA GLU A 30 29.11 36.41 -14.82
C GLU A 30 30.48 36.76 -15.44
N GLY A 31 30.87 36.03 -16.48
CA GLY A 31 32.15 36.24 -17.19
C GLY A 31 33.39 35.61 -16.52
N LYS A 32 33.30 35.13 -15.27
CA LYS A 32 34.41 34.46 -14.57
C LYS A 32 34.34 32.94 -14.71
N LYS A 33 35.49 32.30 -14.90
CA LYS A 33 35.60 30.83 -14.90
C LYS A 33 35.65 30.35 -13.45
N VAL A 34 34.63 29.61 -13.03
CA VAL A 34 34.50 29.07 -11.67
C VAL A 34 34.39 27.55 -11.76
N ASN A 35 34.95 26.84 -10.78
CA ASN A 35 34.78 25.40 -10.66
C ASN A 35 33.29 25.11 -10.39
N ALA A 36 32.68 24.29 -11.25
CA ALA A 36 31.25 24.00 -11.18
C ALA A 36 30.86 23.38 -9.84
N LEU A 37 31.73 22.52 -9.29
CA LEU A 37 31.43 21.82 -8.05
C LEU A 37 31.33 22.80 -6.87
N ASP A 38 32.32 23.68 -6.72
CA ASP A 38 32.39 24.69 -5.65
C ASP A 38 31.22 25.68 -5.77
N TYR A 39 30.89 26.10 -7.01
CA TYR A 39 29.78 27.01 -7.27
C TYR A 39 28.42 26.40 -6.88
N TYR A 40 28.15 25.14 -7.28
CA TYR A 40 26.88 24.50 -6.94
C TYR A 40 26.80 24.11 -5.46
N GLU A 41 27.91 23.76 -4.81
CA GLU A 41 27.95 23.56 -3.35
C GLU A 41 27.56 24.83 -2.58
N GLU A 42 28.09 25.99 -3.00
CA GLU A 42 27.75 27.28 -2.41
C GLU A 42 26.28 27.67 -2.62
N GLN A 43 25.75 27.45 -3.84
CA GLN A 43 24.34 27.69 -4.14
C GLN A 43 23.40 26.81 -3.30
N ILE A 44 23.74 25.53 -3.14
CA ILE A 44 22.99 24.61 -2.27
C ILE A 44 23.04 25.10 -0.81
N ALA A 45 24.21 25.54 -0.33
CA ALA A 45 24.36 26.08 1.03
C ALA A 45 23.52 27.34 1.26
N ASN A 46 23.42 28.24 0.27
CA ASN A 46 22.58 29.43 0.32
C ASN A 46 21.09 29.06 0.35
N LEU A 47 20.66 28.13 -0.50
CA LEU A 47 19.27 27.66 -0.56
C LEU A 47 18.84 27.00 0.77
N ASN A 48 19.74 26.22 1.38
CA ASN A 48 19.50 25.60 2.68
C ASN A 48 19.34 26.64 3.79
N ARG A 49 20.16 27.71 3.79
CA ARG A 49 20.03 28.83 4.74
C ARG A 49 18.71 29.57 4.57
N ALA A 50 18.31 29.86 3.33
CA ALA A 50 17.03 30.51 3.04
C ALA A 50 15.84 29.67 3.54
N THR A 51 15.83 28.37 3.20
CA THR A 51 14.79 27.43 3.62
C THR A 51 14.67 27.33 5.14
N ARG A 52 15.81 27.32 5.86
CA ARG A 52 15.84 27.32 7.32
C ARG A 52 15.21 28.58 7.93
N SER A 53 15.48 29.75 7.36
CA SER A 53 14.92 31.01 7.89
C SER A 53 13.41 31.10 7.69
N GLU A 54 12.87 30.61 6.57
CA GLU A 54 11.41 30.52 6.35
C GLU A 54 10.75 29.52 7.32
N TYR A 55 11.40 28.39 7.59
CA TYR A 55 10.90 27.42 8.57
C TYR A 55 10.82 28.01 9.99
N GLU A 56 11.86 28.73 10.43
CA GLU A 56 11.88 29.40 11.73
C GLU A 56 10.76 30.45 11.87
N ARG A 57 10.44 31.19 10.80
CA ARG A 57 9.29 32.12 10.79
C ARG A 57 7.96 31.39 10.96
N ILE A 58 7.75 30.27 10.25
CA ILE A 58 6.52 29.48 10.34
C ILE A 58 6.33 28.92 11.76
N LEU A 59 7.41 28.44 12.39
CA LEU A 59 7.37 27.96 13.78
C LEU A 59 6.97 29.05 14.78
N HIS A 60 7.55 30.25 14.64
CA HIS A 60 7.24 31.37 15.52
C HIS A 60 5.76 31.79 15.40
N VAL A 61 5.23 31.87 14.18
CA VAL A 61 3.80 32.16 13.94
C VAL A 61 2.92 31.09 14.58
N ARG A 62 3.30 29.81 14.51
CA ARG A 62 2.51 28.71 15.08
C ARG A 62 2.53 28.72 16.61
N GLN A 63 3.67 28.99 17.24
CA GLN A 63 3.77 29.13 18.70
C GLN A 63 2.92 30.30 19.20
N ASN A 64 2.98 31.44 18.52
CA ASN A 64 2.14 32.59 18.85
C ASN A 64 0.66 32.28 18.67
N SER A 65 0.27 31.57 17.60
CA SER A 65 -1.14 31.18 17.42
C SER A 65 -1.64 30.21 18.48
N LYS A 66 -0.79 29.30 19.00
CA LYS A 66 -1.14 28.39 20.10
C LYS A 66 -1.33 29.18 21.41
N GLY A 67 -0.43 30.10 21.72
CA GLY A 67 -0.56 30.99 22.88
C GLY A 67 -1.81 31.87 22.78
N VAL A 68 -2.13 32.37 21.59
CA VAL A 68 -3.36 33.14 21.34
C VAL A 68 -4.61 32.28 21.52
N LEU A 69 -4.65 31.04 21.01
CA LEU A 69 -5.77 30.12 21.21
C LEU A 69 -5.96 29.69 22.68
N GLU A 70 -4.87 29.45 23.41
CA GLU A 70 -4.92 29.19 24.85
C GLU A 70 -5.39 30.42 25.64
N SER A 71 -5.02 31.63 25.19
CA SER A 71 -5.49 32.88 25.79
C SER A 71 -6.93 33.26 25.40
N ALA A 72 -7.40 32.88 24.22
CA ALA A 72 -8.79 33.09 23.79
C ALA A 72 -9.76 32.11 24.47
N SER A 73 -9.26 30.97 24.94
CA SER A 73 -9.94 30.03 25.85
C SER A 73 -9.94 30.51 27.31
N SER A 74 -9.37 31.67 27.61
CA SER A 74 -9.27 32.18 28.98
C SER A 74 -10.65 32.43 29.58
N ARG A 75 -11.00 31.60 30.57
CA ARG A 75 -11.72 31.84 31.85
C ARG A 75 -12.73 32.99 31.97
N SER A 76 -12.53 34.19 31.40
CA SER A 76 -13.43 35.34 31.54
C SER A 76 -14.79 35.15 30.87
N SER A 77 -14.85 34.68 29.62
CA SER A 77 -16.13 34.47 28.92
C SER A 77 -16.92 33.29 29.47
N ILE A 78 -16.22 32.27 30.01
CA ILE A 78 -16.86 31.11 30.63
C ILE A 78 -17.41 31.48 32.02
N GLU A 79 -16.70 32.30 32.79
CA GLU A 79 -17.20 32.77 34.10
C GLU A 79 -18.37 33.76 33.96
N GLU A 80 -18.36 34.65 32.96
CA GLU A 80 -19.53 35.49 32.68
C GLU A 80 -20.76 34.66 32.29
N HIS A 81 -20.58 33.58 31.52
CA HIS A 81 -21.70 32.71 31.13
C HIS A 81 -22.22 31.87 32.30
N LYS A 82 -21.32 31.37 33.16
CA LYS A 82 -21.71 30.68 34.41
C LYS A 82 -22.49 31.60 35.34
N GLN A 83 -22.03 32.84 35.52
CA GLN A 83 -22.74 33.81 36.36
C GLN A 83 -24.15 34.07 35.83
N ARG A 84 -24.34 34.18 34.51
CA ARG A 84 -25.68 34.32 33.91
C ARG A 84 -26.59 33.10 34.12
N LEU A 85 -26.04 31.89 34.08
CA LEU A 85 -26.81 30.66 34.31
C LEU A 85 -27.22 30.52 35.77
N VAL A 86 -26.31 30.84 36.71
CA VAL A 86 -26.60 30.87 38.15
C VAL A 86 -27.71 31.88 38.47
N THR A 87 -27.64 33.09 37.89
CA THR A 87 -28.68 34.11 38.11
C THR A 87 -30.04 33.71 37.53
N ASN A 88 -30.07 33.00 36.40
CA ASN A 88 -31.32 32.58 35.78
C ASN A 88 -31.98 31.40 36.54
N GLU A 89 -31.20 30.39 36.96
CA GLU A 89 -31.74 29.26 37.74
C GLU A 89 -32.20 29.68 39.14
N ALA A 90 -31.50 30.60 39.80
CA ALA A 90 -31.92 31.15 41.09
C ALA A 90 -33.25 31.92 40.99
N GLN A 91 -33.51 32.57 39.84
CA GLN A 91 -34.77 33.28 39.58
C GLN A 91 -35.93 32.35 39.21
N GLU A 92 -35.68 31.26 38.48
CA GLU A 92 -36.74 30.34 38.04
C GLU A 92 -37.22 29.40 39.15
N ASN A 93 -36.33 28.92 40.03
CA ASN A 93 -36.67 27.86 40.99
C ASN A 93 -36.91 28.35 42.44
N GLY A 94 -36.64 29.61 42.76
CA GLY A 94 -36.81 30.14 44.13
C GLY A 94 -35.95 29.42 45.18
N GLU A 95 -34.83 28.81 44.76
CA GLU A 95 -33.89 28.07 45.62
C GLU A 95 -32.79 29.00 46.19
N GLU A 96 -32.21 28.63 47.34
CA GLU A 96 -31.05 29.35 47.88
C GLU A 96 -29.85 29.27 46.92
N GLU A 97 -29.24 30.43 46.63
CA GLU A 97 -28.20 30.63 45.62
C GLU A 97 -27.03 29.63 45.73
N GLY A 98 -26.68 29.21 46.95
CA GLY A 98 -25.63 28.22 47.20
C GLY A 98 -25.93 26.84 46.59
N THR A 99 -27.19 26.39 46.60
CA THR A 99 -27.58 25.08 46.05
C THR A 99 -27.64 25.04 44.53
N ALA A 100 -27.99 26.17 43.89
CA ALA A 100 -27.93 26.33 42.44
C ALA A 100 -26.47 26.35 41.95
N ILE A 101 -25.58 27.04 42.68
CA ILE A 101 -24.14 27.08 42.41
C ILE A 101 -23.52 25.68 42.44
N ASP A 102 -23.87 24.84 43.42
CA ASP A 102 -23.32 23.48 43.51
C ASP A 102 -23.83 22.54 42.41
N ARG A 103 -25.09 22.67 41.98
CA ARG A 103 -25.67 21.91 40.86
C ARG A 103 -25.06 22.30 39.51
N ILE A 104 -24.89 23.60 39.27
CA ILE A 104 -24.21 24.10 38.07
C ILE A 104 -22.73 23.69 38.11
N ASN A 105 -22.05 23.81 39.24
CA ASN A 105 -20.64 23.43 39.34
C ASN A 105 -20.41 21.92 39.15
N SER A 106 -21.29 21.06 39.66
CA SER A 106 -21.22 19.60 39.46
C SER A 106 -21.49 19.21 38.01
N SER A 107 -22.50 19.78 37.35
CA SER A 107 -22.78 19.53 35.93
C SER A 107 -21.65 20.04 35.02
N PHE A 108 -21.09 21.22 35.31
CA PHE A 108 -19.89 21.72 34.62
C PHE A 108 -18.64 20.90 34.93
N ARG A 109 -18.52 20.29 36.11
CA ARG A 109 -17.40 19.41 36.47
C ARG A 109 -17.49 18.09 35.69
N GLU A 110 -18.68 17.50 35.62
CA GLU A 110 -18.93 16.27 34.86
C GLU A 110 -18.76 16.49 33.34
N ARG A 111 -19.28 17.61 32.80
CA ARG A 111 -19.00 18.03 31.42
C ARG A 111 -17.53 18.31 31.18
N ARG A 112 -16.84 18.98 32.10
CA ARG A 112 -15.40 19.28 31.96
C ARG A 112 -14.56 18.02 32.05
N ASP A 113 -14.94 17.03 32.85
CA ASP A 113 -14.17 15.79 32.98
C ASP A 113 -14.44 14.84 31.79
N THR A 114 -15.66 14.81 31.24
CA THR A 114 -15.95 14.13 29.97
C THR A 114 -15.27 14.80 28.78
N ASP A 115 -15.31 16.13 28.68
CA ASP A 115 -14.70 16.90 27.60
C ASP A 115 -13.16 16.90 27.70
N ARG A 116 -12.60 16.90 28.93
CA ARG A 116 -11.16 16.74 29.16
C ARG A 116 -10.71 15.31 28.88
N TRP A 117 -11.49 14.30 29.25
CA TRP A 117 -11.22 12.89 28.90
C TRP A 117 -11.28 12.68 27.38
N GLN A 118 -12.29 13.24 26.71
CA GLN A 118 -12.41 13.22 25.25
C GLN A 118 -11.26 14.00 24.61
N THR A 119 -11.02 15.26 24.97
CA THR A 119 -9.90 16.06 24.45
C THR A 119 -8.55 15.38 24.70
N GLN A 120 -8.34 14.74 25.86
CA GLN A 120 -7.08 14.07 26.18
C GLN A 120 -6.93 12.74 25.42
N ASN A 121 -8.01 11.99 25.19
CA ASN A 121 -7.97 10.77 24.39
C ASN A 121 -7.90 11.07 22.89
N THR A 122 -8.67 12.04 22.39
CA THR A 122 -8.57 12.54 21.03
C THR A 122 -7.20 13.16 20.81
N ARG A 123 -6.64 13.92 21.76
CA ARG A 123 -5.26 14.42 21.67
C ARG A 123 -4.23 13.30 21.73
N LYS A 124 -4.39 12.25 22.54
CA LYS A 124 -3.49 11.07 22.53
C LYS A 124 -3.62 10.28 21.23
N VAL A 125 -4.82 10.12 20.68
CA VAL A 125 -5.07 9.43 19.41
C VAL A 125 -4.59 10.26 18.24
N LEU A 126 -4.77 11.58 18.26
CA LEU A 126 -4.20 12.54 17.32
C LEU A 126 -2.69 12.64 17.48
N GLU A 127 -2.13 12.59 18.69
CA GLU A 127 -0.69 12.48 18.90
C GLU A 127 -0.20 11.12 18.37
N VAL A 128 -0.90 10.01 18.54
CA VAL A 128 -0.47 8.73 17.95
C VAL A 128 -0.62 8.70 16.42
N LEU A 129 -1.69 9.31 15.87
CA LEU A 129 -1.97 9.39 14.42
C LEU A 129 -1.12 10.45 13.70
N PHE A 130 -0.84 11.59 14.35
CA PHE A 130 -0.11 12.75 13.81
C PHE A 130 1.28 12.96 14.42
N ALA A 131 1.74 12.18 15.41
CA ALA A 131 3.17 12.16 15.80
C ALA A 131 4.06 11.60 14.69
N HIS A 132 3.48 10.94 13.68
CA HIS A 132 4.19 10.65 12.44
C HIS A 132 4.44 11.88 11.55
N ASP A 133 3.75 13.00 11.81
CA ASP A 133 3.90 14.27 11.10
C ASP A 133 4.62 15.35 11.93
N GLU A 134 5.17 15.01 13.11
CA GLU A 134 6.15 15.88 13.75
C GLU A 134 7.42 15.91 12.90
N PHE A 135 7.62 17.03 12.24
CA PHE A 135 8.88 17.47 11.64
C PHE A 135 10.03 17.35 12.66
N GLN A 136 10.60 16.15 12.80
CA GLN A 136 11.96 15.93 13.33
C GLN A 136 13.03 16.38 12.32
N ILE A 137 12.63 16.85 11.14
CA ILE A 137 13.52 17.45 10.17
C ILE A 137 13.93 18.83 10.75
N VAL A 138 15.23 19.05 10.89
CA VAL A 138 15.89 20.29 11.39
C VAL A 138 16.10 20.38 12.91
N ARG A 139 16.40 19.27 13.61
CA ARG A 139 17.11 19.36 14.92
C ARG A 139 18.52 18.77 14.93
N ASP A 140 18.85 17.87 14.00
CA ASP A 140 20.17 17.25 13.95
C ASP A 140 21.13 17.94 12.94
N PRO A 141 22.32 18.41 13.38
CA PRO A 141 23.37 18.94 12.50
C PRO A 141 24.04 17.86 11.62
N THR A 142 23.65 16.59 11.77
CA THR A 142 24.11 15.45 10.96
C THR A 142 23.15 15.14 9.81
N LEU A 143 22.31 16.10 9.40
CA LEU A 143 21.35 15.99 8.30
C LEU A 143 22.05 15.39 7.08
N THR A 144 21.87 14.07 6.93
CA THR A 144 22.70 13.27 6.04
C THR A 144 22.19 13.57 4.65
N ILE A 145 22.92 14.42 3.92
CA ILE A 145 22.64 14.74 2.52
C ILE A 145 22.38 13.41 1.82
N CYS A 146 21.12 13.21 1.38
CA CYS A 146 20.82 12.03 0.57
C CYS A 146 21.70 12.15 -0.67
N GLY A 147 22.38 11.08 -1.05
CA GLY A 147 22.91 10.96 -2.39
C GLY A 147 21.73 10.77 -3.35
N CYS A 148 20.76 11.69 -3.37
CA CYS A 148 19.65 11.72 -4.29
C CYS A 148 19.07 13.12 -4.43
N ALA A 149 18.72 13.51 -5.65
CA ALA A 149 18.17 14.85 -5.94
C ALA A 149 17.19 14.82 -7.10
N PHE A 150 16.26 15.77 -7.11
CA PHE A 150 15.41 16.09 -8.24
C PHE A 150 16.04 17.22 -9.06
N VAL A 151 16.17 17.01 -10.36
CA VAL A 151 16.68 18.00 -11.31
C VAL A 151 15.56 18.33 -12.28
N GLU A 152 15.26 19.61 -12.42
CA GLU A 152 14.29 20.13 -13.37
C GLU A 152 15.02 20.72 -14.59
N PHE A 153 14.50 20.45 -15.78
CA PHE A 153 15.04 20.96 -17.03
C PHE A 153 14.05 21.93 -17.67
N THR A 154 14.56 22.97 -18.30
CA THR A 154 13.75 23.95 -19.06
C THR A 154 13.10 23.31 -20.29
N ASP A 155 13.79 22.37 -20.93
CA ASP A 155 13.32 21.66 -22.11
C ASP A 155 13.20 20.14 -21.92
N LYS A 156 12.19 19.56 -22.56
CA LYS A 156 11.89 18.11 -22.53
C LYS A 156 12.93 17.30 -23.29
N SER A 157 13.52 17.85 -24.35
CA SER A 157 14.56 17.16 -25.11
C SER A 157 15.81 16.96 -24.24
N THR A 158 16.27 18.02 -23.57
CA THR A 158 17.39 17.98 -22.63
C THR A 158 17.15 17.01 -21.48
N LYS A 159 15.92 16.98 -20.93
CA LYS A 159 15.52 15.99 -19.92
C LYS A 159 15.72 14.56 -20.43
N GLN A 160 15.21 14.24 -21.62
CA GLN A 160 15.30 12.89 -22.19
C GLN A 160 16.75 12.50 -22.49
N SER A 161 17.54 13.41 -23.06
CA SER A 161 18.97 13.22 -23.28
C SER A 161 19.70 12.93 -21.96
N ALA A 162 19.41 13.69 -20.90
CA ALA A 162 20.01 13.47 -19.58
C ALA A 162 19.60 12.13 -18.93
N ILE A 163 18.42 11.59 -19.24
CA ILE A 163 17.98 10.28 -18.76
C ILE A 163 18.69 9.14 -19.50
N GLN A 164 18.93 9.31 -20.80
CA GLN A 164 19.49 8.26 -21.66
C GLN A 164 21.03 8.24 -21.62
N CYS A 165 21.69 9.38 -21.43
CA CYS A 165 23.14 9.50 -21.40
C CYS A 165 23.75 9.09 -20.05
N ASN A 166 24.92 8.44 -20.07
CA ASN A 166 25.73 8.25 -18.87
C ASN A 166 26.48 9.54 -18.54
N LEU A 167 25.99 10.26 -17.53
CA LEU A 167 26.51 11.58 -17.17
C LEU A 167 27.86 11.55 -16.42
N SER A 168 28.28 10.42 -15.85
CA SER A 168 29.47 10.36 -14.98
C SER A 168 30.68 9.64 -15.59
N GLY A 169 30.56 9.12 -16.80
CA GLY A 169 31.57 8.25 -17.43
C GLY A 169 31.75 6.88 -16.76
N ARG A 170 31.42 6.74 -15.46
CA ARG A 170 31.47 5.49 -14.70
C ARG A 170 30.09 4.84 -14.60
N ALA A 171 30.02 3.56 -14.94
CA ALA A 171 28.77 2.80 -14.78
C ALA A 171 28.34 2.76 -13.30
N ASN A 172 27.07 3.06 -13.03
CA ASN A 172 26.43 3.03 -11.69
C ASN A 172 26.74 4.18 -10.71
N TRP A 173 27.53 5.19 -11.06
CA TRP A 173 27.82 6.30 -10.14
C TRP A 173 26.69 7.31 -10.06
N MET A 174 26.35 7.91 -11.20
CA MET A 174 25.17 8.77 -11.36
C MET A 174 24.20 8.06 -12.30
N LYS A 175 23.05 7.65 -11.77
CA LYS A 175 21.95 7.20 -12.63
C LYS A 175 20.80 8.17 -12.51
N THR A 176 20.41 8.67 -13.67
CA THR A 176 19.20 9.43 -13.90
C THR A 176 18.05 8.46 -14.18
N LYS A 177 16.89 8.77 -13.62
CA LYS A 177 15.61 8.17 -14.01
C LYS A 177 14.60 9.30 -14.19
N ALA A 178 13.61 9.11 -15.04
CA ALA A 178 12.44 9.98 -15.05
C ALA A 178 11.86 10.01 -13.62
N ALA A 179 11.66 11.20 -13.06
CA ALA A 179 11.01 11.31 -11.77
C ALA A 179 9.57 10.82 -11.89
N PRO A 180 9.09 10.01 -10.93
CA PRO A 180 7.68 9.66 -10.84
C PRO A 180 6.84 10.88 -10.47
N ASP A 181 5.52 10.76 -10.60
CA ASP A 181 4.58 11.76 -10.10
C ASP A 181 4.86 12.02 -8.60
N PRO A 182 4.85 13.28 -8.13
CA PRO A 182 5.03 13.60 -6.71
C PRO A 182 4.10 12.81 -5.77
N ARG A 183 2.91 12.42 -6.23
CA ARG A 183 1.95 11.60 -5.46
C ARG A 183 2.36 10.14 -5.34
N ASP A 184 3.17 9.64 -6.27
CA ASP A 184 3.64 8.26 -6.31
C ASP A 184 4.96 8.07 -5.54
N ILE A 185 5.58 9.15 -5.06
CA ILE A 185 6.82 9.09 -4.28
C ILE A 185 6.50 8.66 -2.85
N ILE A 186 7.17 7.59 -2.40
CA ILE A 186 7.13 7.18 -1.01
C ILE A 186 8.25 7.93 -0.27
N TRP A 187 7.92 9.09 0.29
CA TRP A 187 8.87 10.01 0.92
C TRP A 187 9.71 9.34 2.02
N ASN A 188 9.10 8.46 2.82
CA ASN A 188 9.79 7.69 3.88
C ASN A 188 10.93 6.82 3.34
N ASN A 189 10.88 6.44 2.06
CA ASN A 189 11.87 5.60 1.40
C ASN A 189 12.83 6.41 0.50
N ALA A 190 12.57 7.71 0.28
CA ALA A 190 13.31 8.54 -0.66
C ALA A 190 14.81 8.61 -0.34
N THR A 191 15.14 8.68 0.95
CA THR A 191 16.51 8.86 1.50
C THR A 191 17.37 7.60 1.46
N VAL A 192 16.78 6.43 1.21
CA VAL A 192 17.50 5.15 1.31
C VAL A 192 18.54 5.00 0.19
N LYS A 193 19.75 4.58 0.56
CA LYS A 193 20.85 4.32 -0.38
C LYS A 193 20.48 3.21 -1.37
N ARG A 194 20.78 3.44 -2.65
CA ARG A 194 20.44 2.50 -3.73
C ARG A 194 21.10 1.12 -3.58
N THR A 195 22.34 1.07 -3.12
CA THR A 195 23.07 -0.19 -2.91
C THR A 195 22.35 -1.09 -1.91
N LEU A 196 21.85 -0.51 -0.83
CA LEU A 196 21.06 -1.20 0.18
C LEU A 196 19.74 -1.74 -0.40
N ILE A 197 19.02 -0.91 -1.18
CA ILE A 197 17.78 -1.34 -1.85
C ILE A 197 18.05 -2.51 -2.80
N ARG A 198 19.12 -2.44 -3.59
CA ARG A 198 19.52 -3.52 -4.51
C ARG A 198 19.82 -4.82 -3.77
N SER A 199 20.57 -4.74 -2.66
CA SER A 199 20.90 -5.92 -1.86
C SER A 199 19.63 -6.54 -1.26
N ARG A 200 18.80 -5.74 -0.59
CA ARG A 200 17.53 -6.20 0.00
C ARG A 200 16.59 -6.79 -1.04
N ARG A 201 16.48 -6.12 -2.20
CA ARG A 201 15.70 -6.62 -3.33
C ARG A 201 16.19 -7.98 -3.79
N ARG A 202 17.51 -8.15 -3.99
CA ARG A 202 18.08 -9.44 -4.40
C ARG A 202 17.79 -10.54 -3.39
N THR A 203 18.00 -10.28 -2.10
CA THR A 203 17.71 -11.26 -1.03
C THR A 203 16.25 -11.67 -1.02
N ILE A 204 15.32 -10.72 -1.14
CA ILE A 204 13.88 -11.01 -1.16
C ILE A 204 13.46 -11.70 -2.45
N GLU A 205 14.00 -11.30 -3.61
CA GLU A 205 13.73 -11.96 -4.88
C GLU A 205 14.22 -13.42 -4.86
N LEU A 206 15.35 -13.72 -4.22
CA LEU A 206 15.81 -15.10 -4.00
C LEU A 206 14.88 -15.87 -3.06
N LEU A 207 14.46 -15.27 -1.94
CA LEU A 207 13.52 -15.90 -1.00
C LEU A 207 12.18 -16.22 -1.67
N LEU A 208 11.64 -15.28 -2.45
CA LEU A 208 10.40 -15.50 -3.20
C LEU A 208 10.57 -16.54 -4.29
N LEU A 209 11.74 -16.61 -4.95
CA LEU A 209 12.04 -17.67 -5.91
C LEU A 209 12.03 -19.05 -5.24
N PHE A 210 12.67 -19.19 -4.08
CA PHE A 210 12.56 -20.42 -3.28
C PHE A 210 11.11 -20.73 -2.92
N GLY A 211 10.34 -19.73 -2.49
CA GLY A 211 8.91 -19.89 -2.18
C GLY A 211 8.07 -20.35 -3.38
N VAL A 212 8.43 -19.95 -4.60
CA VAL A 212 7.80 -20.43 -5.84
C VAL A 212 8.16 -21.89 -6.12
N LEU A 213 9.42 -22.30 -5.93
CA LEU A 213 9.86 -23.69 -6.12
C LEU A 213 9.18 -24.64 -5.12
N PHE A 214 9.05 -24.21 -3.86
CA PHE A 214 8.37 -24.98 -2.82
C PHE A 214 6.85 -24.80 -2.79
N TRP A 215 6.29 -24.03 -3.73
CA TRP A 215 4.84 -23.82 -3.80
C TRP A 215 4.07 -25.13 -3.97
N GLY A 216 4.65 -26.07 -4.72
CA GLY A 216 4.12 -27.42 -4.87
C GLY A 216 3.87 -28.13 -3.54
N ALA A 217 4.79 -28.01 -2.60
CA ALA A 217 4.66 -28.60 -1.27
C ALA A 217 3.52 -27.97 -0.47
N VAL A 218 3.30 -26.66 -0.60
CA VAL A 218 2.18 -25.96 0.07
C VAL A 218 0.85 -26.46 -0.48
N VAL A 219 0.72 -26.57 -1.81
CA VAL A 219 -0.50 -27.08 -2.44
C VAL A 219 -0.74 -28.53 -2.03
N ALA A 220 0.26 -29.40 -2.12
CA ALA A 220 0.17 -30.81 -1.76
C ALA A 220 -0.19 -31.01 -0.28
N ALA A 221 0.41 -30.22 0.63
CA ALA A 221 0.09 -30.28 2.05
C ALA A 221 -1.39 -29.92 2.29
N LEU A 222 -1.91 -28.89 1.62
CA LEU A 222 -3.29 -28.48 1.76
C LEU A 222 -4.27 -29.49 1.18
N THR A 223 -3.98 -30.06 0.01
CA THR A 223 -4.84 -31.10 -0.59
C THR A 223 -4.84 -32.39 0.23
N ASN A 224 -3.68 -32.80 0.76
CA ASN A 224 -3.55 -34.03 1.55
C ASN A 224 -4.30 -33.96 2.90
N VAL A 225 -4.45 -32.77 3.49
CA VAL A 225 -5.22 -32.59 4.73
C VAL A 225 -6.71 -32.87 4.55
N PHE A 226 -7.24 -32.67 3.34
CA PHE A 226 -8.66 -32.90 3.04
C PHE A 226 -8.92 -34.20 2.25
N ASN A 227 -7.87 -34.98 1.96
CA ASN A 227 -7.96 -36.28 1.30
C ASN A 227 -8.07 -37.40 2.34
N PRO A 228 -9.14 -38.21 2.32
CA PRO A 228 -9.43 -39.22 3.36
C PRO A 228 -8.44 -40.39 3.39
N GLU A 229 -7.76 -40.68 2.28
CA GLU A 229 -6.80 -41.79 2.22
C GLU A 229 -5.46 -41.47 2.92
N THR A 230 -5.17 -40.17 3.11
CA THR A 230 -3.88 -39.70 3.66
C THR A 230 -4.00 -39.01 5.01
N SER A 231 -5.17 -38.50 5.39
CA SER A 231 -5.38 -37.81 6.67
C SER A 231 -5.79 -38.78 7.78
N LYS A 232 -4.90 -39.00 8.77
CA LYS A 232 -5.22 -39.73 10.02
C LYS A 232 -6.19 -38.98 10.95
N ILE A 233 -6.61 -37.78 10.59
CA ILE A 233 -7.44 -36.88 11.39
C ILE A 233 -8.63 -36.54 10.51
N ASP A 234 -9.82 -37.06 10.83
CA ASP A 234 -11.08 -36.61 10.23
C ASP A 234 -11.36 -35.18 10.74
N PRO A 235 -11.19 -34.13 9.91
CA PRO A 235 -11.36 -32.76 10.40
C PRO A 235 -12.84 -32.42 10.65
N ILE A 236 -13.77 -33.18 10.03
CA ILE A 236 -15.20 -32.90 10.04
C ILE A 236 -15.96 -34.24 10.12
N PRO A 237 -16.44 -34.65 11.31
CA PRO A 237 -17.37 -35.77 11.42
C PRO A 237 -18.76 -35.29 11.01
N SER A 238 -19.20 -35.59 9.79
CA SER A 238 -20.57 -35.27 9.35
C SER A 238 -21.36 -36.51 8.95
N SER A 239 -22.60 -36.57 9.41
CA SER A 239 -23.57 -37.65 9.23
C SER A 239 -24.25 -37.69 7.84
N ASP A 240 -23.94 -36.75 6.94
CA ASP A 240 -24.52 -36.65 5.60
C ASP A 240 -23.43 -36.75 4.52
N SER A 241 -23.49 -37.81 3.70
CA SER A 241 -22.45 -38.18 2.73
C SER A 241 -22.26 -37.16 1.60
N ARG A 242 -23.29 -36.37 1.29
CA ARG A 242 -23.24 -35.35 0.23
C ARG A 242 -22.51 -34.09 0.68
N PHE A 243 -22.72 -33.67 1.92
CA PHE A 243 -22.05 -32.50 2.48
C PHE A 243 -20.56 -32.75 2.66
N ASP A 244 -20.20 -33.94 3.12
CA ASP A 244 -18.82 -34.37 3.29
C ASP A 244 -18.04 -34.38 1.96
N ALA A 245 -18.64 -34.92 0.89
CA ALA A 245 -18.04 -34.89 -0.45
C ALA A 245 -17.84 -33.46 -1.00
N PHE A 246 -18.81 -32.56 -0.76
CA PHE A 246 -18.71 -31.16 -1.18
C PHE A 246 -17.58 -30.44 -0.45
N VAL A 247 -17.51 -30.61 0.87
CA VAL A 247 -16.49 -30.00 1.72
C VAL A 247 -15.09 -30.48 1.31
N ARG A 248 -14.89 -31.79 1.14
CA ARG A 248 -13.59 -32.37 0.75
C ARG A 248 -13.12 -31.89 -0.61
N GLY A 249 -14.01 -31.72 -1.58
CA GLY A 249 -13.66 -31.26 -2.93
C GLY A 249 -13.48 -29.74 -3.06
N TYR A 250 -14.29 -28.95 -2.35
CA TYR A 250 -14.36 -27.49 -2.55
C TYR A 250 -13.49 -26.69 -1.58
N VAL A 251 -13.35 -27.14 -0.32
CA VAL A 251 -12.58 -26.42 0.70
C VAL A 251 -11.10 -26.23 0.34
N PRO A 252 -10.39 -27.22 -0.23
CA PRO A 252 -8.99 -27.02 -0.64
C PRO A 252 -8.86 -25.89 -1.66
N VAL A 253 -9.80 -25.82 -2.61
CA VAL A 253 -9.84 -24.79 -3.65
C VAL A 253 -10.07 -23.41 -3.04
N LEU A 254 -11.02 -23.31 -2.12
CA LEU A 254 -11.32 -22.08 -1.39
C LEU A 254 -10.10 -21.60 -0.60
N LEU A 255 -9.45 -22.49 0.14
CA LEU A 255 -8.31 -22.16 0.99
C LEU A 255 -7.13 -21.66 0.16
N LEU A 256 -6.84 -22.33 -0.96
CA LEU A 256 -5.81 -21.89 -1.91
C LEU A 256 -6.14 -20.52 -2.52
N SER A 257 -7.41 -20.28 -2.86
CA SER A 257 -7.87 -18.98 -3.37
C SER A 257 -7.70 -17.87 -2.32
N ILE A 258 -7.97 -18.15 -1.05
CA ILE A 258 -7.75 -17.21 0.07
C ILE A 258 -6.27 -16.89 0.24
N ILE A 259 -5.38 -17.90 0.17
CA ILE A 259 -3.93 -17.66 0.25
C ILE A 259 -3.49 -16.74 -0.88
N LEU A 260 -3.91 -17.01 -2.13
CA LEU A 260 -3.62 -16.18 -3.31
C LEU A 260 -4.15 -14.74 -3.18
N LEU A 261 -5.26 -14.54 -2.46
CA LEU A 261 -5.82 -13.22 -2.15
C LEU A 261 -4.95 -12.43 -1.14
N ILE A 262 -4.27 -13.12 -0.22
CA ILE A 262 -3.40 -12.52 0.81
C ILE A 262 -2.00 -12.18 0.27
N LEU A 263 -1.45 -13.00 -0.63
CA LEU A 263 -0.14 -12.81 -1.27
C LEU A 263 0.17 -11.37 -1.77
N PRO A 264 -0.71 -10.65 -2.49
CA PRO A 264 -0.40 -9.28 -2.93
C PRO A 264 -0.21 -8.31 -1.76
N VAL A 265 -0.89 -8.53 -0.62
CA VAL A 265 -0.69 -7.72 0.59
C VAL A 265 0.73 -7.94 1.14
N ILE A 266 1.20 -9.20 1.16
CA ILE A 266 2.55 -9.56 1.58
C ILE A 266 3.59 -8.95 0.64
N PHE A 267 3.42 -9.07 -0.68
CA PHE A 267 4.37 -8.50 -1.65
C PHE A 267 4.47 -6.98 -1.56
N ARG A 268 3.34 -6.31 -1.32
CA ARG A 268 3.33 -4.87 -1.08
C ARG A 268 4.12 -4.52 0.19
N ALA A 269 3.91 -5.26 1.29
CA ALA A 269 4.65 -5.04 2.53
C ALA A 269 6.16 -5.26 2.33
N LEU A 270 6.55 -6.32 1.62
CA LEU A 270 7.95 -6.59 1.27
C LEU A 270 8.54 -5.46 0.41
N GLY A 271 7.82 -4.98 -0.61
CA GLY A 271 8.29 -3.91 -1.49
C GLY A 271 8.41 -2.55 -0.80
N ALA A 272 7.37 -2.16 -0.05
CA ALA A 272 7.29 -0.84 0.57
C ALA A 272 8.06 -0.75 1.90
N ALA A 273 7.91 -1.73 2.80
CA ALA A 273 8.49 -1.64 4.15
C ALA A 273 9.90 -2.23 4.23
N VAL A 274 10.14 -3.38 3.60
CA VAL A 274 11.42 -4.11 3.75
C VAL A 274 12.45 -3.65 2.70
N ILE A 275 12.13 -3.77 1.42
CA ILE A 275 13.01 -3.32 0.31
C ILE A 275 13.17 -1.80 0.34
N ARG A 276 12.13 -1.09 0.78
CA ARG A 276 12.03 0.38 0.78
C ARG A 276 12.18 0.94 -0.63
N MET A 277 11.35 0.43 -1.55
CA MET A 277 11.24 1.04 -2.88
C MET A 277 10.71 2.47 -2.76
N LYS A 278 11.18 3.33 -3.64
CA LYS A 278 11.04 4.78 -3.56
C LYS A 278 9.79 5.32 -4.27
N SER A 279 9.19 4.53 -5.17
CA SER A 279 7.95 4.88 -5.87
C SER A 279 6.93 3.76 -5.71
N GLY A 280 5.66 4.13 -5.53
CA GLY A 280 4.52 3.22 -5.47
C GLY A 280 4.37 2.40 -6.75
N SER A 281 4.58 3.00 -7.92
CA SER A 281 4.62 2.31 -9.22
C SER A 281 5.69 1.22 -9.28
N GLU A 282 6.85 1.41 -8.64
CA GLU A 282 7.89 0.38 -8.57
C GLU A 282 7.47 -0.79 -7.66
N VAL A 283 6.79 -0.50 -6.55
CA VAL A 283 6.19 -1.51 -5.67
C VAL A 283 5.09 -2.28 -6.40
N ASP A 284 4.21 -1.59 -7.14
CA ASP A 284 3.12 -2.22 -7.87
C ASP A 284 3.63 -3.12 -9.00
N LYS A 285 4.69 -2.72 -9.71
CA LYS A 285 5.36 -3.60 -10.70
C LYS A 285 5.99 -4.84 -10.06
N PHE A 286 6.60 -4.68 -8.89
CA PHE A 286 7.16 -5.81 -8.14
C PHE A 286 6.07 -6.78 -7.69
N MET A 287 4.98 -6.24 -7.10
CA MET A 287 3.81 -7.00 -6.68
C MET A 287 3.17 -7.74 -7.86
N PHE A 288 2.98 -7.06 -8.99
CA PHE A 288 2.45 -7.65 -10.22
C PHE A 288 3.28 -8.86 -10.66
N LYS A 289 4.60 -8.68 -10.82
CA LYS A 289 5.52 -9.73 -11.28
C LYS A 289 5.41 -10.98 -10.41
N TRP A 290 5.52 -10.83 -9.10
CA TRP A 290 5.51 -11.97 -8.19
C TRP A 290 4.13 -12.59 -8.05
N ASN A 291 3.05 -11.79 -8.05
CA ASN A 291 1.70 -12.34 -7.99
C ASN A 291 1.37 -13.19 -9.23
N VAL A 292 1.71 -12.71 -10.42
CA VAL A 292 1.57 -13.50 -11.66
C VAL A 292 2.42 -14.77 -11.59
N LEU A 293 3.66 -14.69 -11.09
CA LEU A 293 4.54 -15.85 -10.99
C LEU A 293 4.00 -16.92 -10.02
N TYR A 294 3.47 -16.53 -8.86
CA TYR A 294 2.86 -17.48 -7.91
C TYR A 294 1.55 -18.08 -8.45
N ARG A 295 0.73 -17.31 -9.15
CA ARG A 295 -0.46 -17.84 -9.83
C ARG A 295 -0.09 -18.81 -10.95
N LEU A 296 0.96 -18.52 -11.70
CA LEU A 296 1.51 -19.43 -12.70
C LEU A 296 2.08 -20.70 -12.07
N ALA A 297 2.79 -20.58 -10.96
CA ALA A 297 3.27 -21.72 -10.19
C ALA A 297 2.11 -22.58 -9.70
N GLN A 298 1.07 -21.97 -9.14
CA GLN A 298 -0.17 -22.67 -8.77
C GLN A 298 -0.76 -23.45 -9.95
N PHE A 299 -0.88 -22.81 -11.11
CA PHE A 299 -1.39 -23.45 -12.33
C PHE A 299 -0.60 -24.72 -12.68
N PHE A 300 0.72 -24.60 -12.78
CA PHE A 300 1.57 -25.74 -13.11
C PHE A 300 1.57 -26.80 -12.01
N THR A 301 1.58 -26.42 -10.74
CA THR A 301 1.50 -27.38 -9.63
C THR A 301 0.26 -28.25 -9.71
N ILE A 302 -0.92 -27.67 -9.96
CA ILE A 302 -2.17 -28.44 -10.06
C ILE A 302 -2.12 -29.37 -11.27
N LEU A 303 -1.64 -28.87 -12.42
CA LEU A 303 -1.51 -29.69 -13.62
C LEU A 303 -0.55 -30.86 -13.39
N ILE A 304 0.60 -30.60 -12.77
CA ILE A 304 1.64 -31.61 -12.53
C ILE A 304 1.21 -32.63 -11.47
N SER A 305 0.50 -32.19 -10.42
CA SER A 305 -0.07 -33.07 -9.40
C SER A 305 -1.07 -34.09 -9.98
N GLY A 306 -1.57 -33.86 -11.19
CA GLY A 306 -2.64 -34.65 -11.78
C GLY A 306 -2.26 -36.03 -12.27
N THR A 307 -0.97 -36.30 -12.60
CA THR A 307 -0.40 -37.58 -13.13
C THR A 307 0.86 -37.37 -13.98
N ILE A 308 1.32 -36.12 -14.20
CA ILE A 308 2.35 -35.83 -15.22
C ILE A 308 3.69 -36.52 -14.92
N PHE A 309 4.13 -36.60 -13.66
CA PHE A 309 5.40 -37.26 -13.34
C PHE A 309 5.36 -38.77 -13.56
N ASP A 310 4.27 -39.43 -13.17
CA ASP A 310 4.09 -40.88 -13.37
C ASP A 310 4.01 -41.22 -14.87
N THR A 311 3.29 -40.40 -15.65
CA THR A 311 3.21 -40.56 -17.11
C THR A 311 4.53 -40.26 -17.84
N LEU A 312 5.39 -39.37 -17.30
CA LEU A 312 6.71 -39.07 -17.87
C LEU A 312 7.71 -40.21 -17.70
N GLU A 313 7.64 -40.93 -16.58
CA GLU A 313 8.49 -42.09 -16.32
C GLU A 313 8.12 -43.25 -17.26
N ASN A 314 6.82 -43.46 -17.49
CA ASN A 314 6.29 -44.52 -18.35
C ASN A 314 6.28 -44.16 -19.86
N LEU A 315 6.57 -42.90 -20.22
CA LEU A 315 6.56 -42.40 -21.60
C LEU A 315 7.55 -43.15 -22.51
N LYS A 316 8.63 -43.67 -21.93
CA LYS A 316 9.66 -44.42 -22.67
C LYS A 316 9.13 -45.75 -23.20
N ASP A 317 8.18 -46.36 -22.50
CA ASP A 317 7.75 -47.73 -22.76
C ASP A 317 6.56 -47.77 -23.72
N ASN A 318 5.61 -46.82 -23.65
CA ASN A 318 4.46 -46.74 -24.56
C ASN A 318 3.98 -45.30 -24.82
N PRO A 319 4.48 -44.59 -25.84
CA PRO A 319 4.19 -43.17 -26.04
C PRO A 319 2.72 -42.86 -26.36
N GLY A 320 1.99 -43.79 -27.00
CA GLY A 320 0.59 -43.59 -27.39
C GLY A 320 -0.39 -43.59 -26.20
N GLN A 321 -0.21 -44.52 -25.25
CA GLN A 321 -1.09 -44.63 -24.08
C GLN A 321 -0.80 -43.54 -23.04
N GLU A 322 0.45 -43.13 -22.89
CA GLU A 322 0.82 -42.08 -21.94
C GLU A 322 0.35 -40.69 -22.39
N LEU A 323 0.27 -40.43 -23.70
CA LEU A 323 -0.36 -39.23 -24.23
C LEU A 323 -1.85 -39.15 -23.87
N GLU A 324 -2.56 -40.28 -23.90
CA GLU A 324 -3.97 -40.35 -23.50
C GLU A 324 -4.14 -40.15 -21.98
N SER A 325 -3.25 -40.75 -21.18
CA SER A 325 -3.18 -40.54 -19.72
C SER A 325 -2.92 -39.08 -19.35
N LEU A 326 -2.05 -38.39 -20.10
CA LEU A 326 -1.76 -36.97 -19.89
C LEU A 326 -3.00 -36.09 -20.17
N VAL A 327 -3.71 -36.34 -21.27
CA VAL A 327 -4.96 -35.62 -21.59
C VAL A 327 -6.01 -35.87 -20.52
N ASN A 328 -6.17 -37.11 -20.07
CA ASN A 328 -7.09 -37.48 -19.00
C ASN A 328 -6.72 -36.80 -17.66
N GLY A 329 -5.43 -36.67 -17.35
CA GLY A 329 -4.94 -35.93 -16.19
C GLY A 329 -5.33 -34.44 -16.24
N ILE A 330 -5.10 -33.78 -17.38
CA ILE A 330 -5.48 -32.37 -17.58
C ILE A 330 -7.01 -32.18 -17.47
N LEU A 331 -7.77 -33.12 -18.02
CA LEU A 331 -9.24 -33.12 -17.97
C LEU A 331 -9.76 -33.31 -16.54
N SER A 332 -9.15 -34.20 -15.76
CA SER A 332 -9.49 -34.43 -14.34
C SER A 332 -9.33 -33.15 -13.50
N GLN A 333 -8.31 -32.34 -13.78
CA GLN A 333 -8.07 -31.07 -13.08
C GLN A 333 -9.00 -29.92 -13.53
N SER A 334 -9.81 -30.09 -14.57
CA SER A 334 -10.70 -29.03 -15.09
C SER A 334 -11.70 -28.55 -14.05
N GLN A 335 -12.25 -29.45 -13.22
CA GLN A 335 -13.18 -29.11 -12.15
C GLN A 335 -12.53 -28.22 -11.08
N PHE A 336 -11.24 -28.42 -10.80
CA PHE A 336 -10.50 -27.59 -9.87
C PHE A 336 -10.38 -26.15 -10.38
N PHE A 337 -9.99 -25.96 -11.64
CA PHE A 337 -9.88 -24.63 -12.24
C PHE A 337 -11.24 -23.95 -12.41
N PHE A 338 -12.29 -24.72 -12.76
CA PHE A 338 -13.66 -24.24 -12.79
C PHE A 338 -14.06 -23.61 -11.44
N ASN A 339 -13.81 -24.33 -10.34
CA ASN A 339 -14.08 -23.85 -8.98
C ASN A 339 -13.23 -22.62 -8.61
N ILE A 340 -11.96 -22.55 -9.03
CA ILE A 340 -11.16 -21.33 -8.80
C ILE A 340 -11.76 -20.12 -9.52
N VAL A 341 -12.20 -20.25 -10.77
CA VAL A 341 -12.75 -19.10 -11.50
C VAL A 341 -14.06 -18.64 -10.85
N ILE A 342 -14.93 -19.55 -10.40
CA ILE A 342 -16.12 -19.20 -9.61
C ILE A 342 -15.72 -18.45 -8.33
N ASN A 343 -14.72 -18.95 -7.62
CA ASN A 343 -14.19 -18.29 -6.43
C ASN A 343 -13.61 -16.92 -6.73
N ALA A 344 -12.96 -16.72 -7.88
CA ALA A 344 -12.47 -15.42 -8.30
C ALA A 344 -13.62 -14.43 -8.57
N ILE A 345 -14.74 -14.88 -9.15
CA ILE A 345 -15.94 -14.06 -9.29
C ILE A 345 -16.42 -13.61 -7.89
N GLY A 346 -16.62 -14.55 -6.97
CA GLY A 346 -17.11 -14.23 -5.62
C GLY A 346 -16.12 -13.43 -4.77
N LEU A 347 -14.95 -14.00 -4.50
CA LEU A 347 -13.97 -13.47 -3.55
C LEU A 347 -13.15 -12.30 -4.09
N GLU A 348 -12.88 -12.23 -5.39
CA GLU A 348 -12.06 -11.14 -5.94
C GLU A 348 -12.92 -10.03 -6.52
N THR A 349 -13.96 -10.31 -7.31
CA THR A 349 -14.76 -9.23 -7.94
C THR A 349 -15.89 -8.71 -7.05
N MET A 350 -16.74 -9.59 -6.47
CA MET A 350 -17.89 -9.14 -5.68
C MET A 350 -17.48 -8.46 -4.36
N THR A 351 -16.44 -8.97 -3.68
CA THR A 351 -15.93 -8.33 -2.45
C THR A 351 -15.42 -6.92 -2.70
N GLN A 352 -14.90 -6.65 -3.90
CA GLN A 352 -14.43 -5.32 -4.29
C GLN A 352 -15.60 -4.39 -4.57
N LEU A 353 -16.67 -4.87 -5.22
CA LEU A 353 -17.89 -4.09 -5.41
C LEU A 353 -18.48 -3.65 -4.06
N SER A 354 -18.54 -4.57 -3.10
CA SER A 354 -19.06 -4.27 -1.76
C SER A 354 -18.13 -3.40 -0.90
N GLN A 355 -16.85 -3.27 -1.26
CA GLN A 355 -15.81 -2.58 -0.46
C GLN A 355 -15.84 -2.95 1.04
N LEU A 356 -16.15 -4.21 1.37
CA LEU A 356 -16.40 -4.70 2.74
C LEU A 356 -15.34 -4.25 3.77
N PRO A 357 -14.01 -4.41 3.52
CA PRO A 357 -13.00 -3.97 4.47
C PRO A 357 -13.05 -2.47 4.78
N ARG A 358 -13.42 -1.65 3.78
CA ARG A 358 -13.53 -0.20 3.95
C ARG A 358 -14.81 0.15 4.69
N PHE A 359 -15.92 -0.48 4.34
CA PHE A 359 -17.18 -0.29 5.07
C PHE A 359 -17.01 -0.61 6.56
N LEU A 360 -16.38 -1.75 6.88
CA LEU A 360 -16.05 -2.13 8.25
C LEU A 360 -15.09 -1.14 8.92
N PHE A 361 -14.02 -0.72 8.23
CA PHE A 361 -13.09 0.28 8.78
C PHE A 361 -13.79 1.62 9.07
N THR A 362 -14.61 2.12 8.14
CA THR A 362 -15.37 3.35 8.32
C THR A 362 -16.39 3.23 9.44
N LEU A 363 -17.07 2.08 9.59
CA LEU A 363 -17.97 1.82 10.72
C LEU A 363 -17.22 1.85 12.05
N ILE A 364 -16.07 1.18 12.14
CA ILE A 364 -15.24 1.17 13.35
C ILE A 364 -14.76 2.58 13.68
N VAL A 365 -14.24 3.33 12.70
CA VAL A 365 -13.78 4.70 12.91
C VAL A 365 -14.93 5.62 13.32
N LYS A 366 -16.12 5.48 12.73
CA LYS A 366 -17.30 6.27 13.11
C LYS A 366 -17.75 5.99 14.55
N TYR A 367 -17.57 4.77 15.04
CA TYR A 367 -17.92 4.40 16.40
C TYR A 367 -16.87 4.88 17.42
N VAL A 368 -15.59 4.89 17.03
CA VAL A 368 -14.47 5.28 17.90
C VAL A 368 -14.23 6.80 17.91
N VAL A 369 -14.53 7.50 16.81
CA VAL A 369 -14.32 8.95 16.66
C VAL A 369 -15.68 9.64 16.60
N THR A 370 -16.02 10.43 17.62
CA THR A 370 -17.18 11.32 17.59
C THR A 370 -17.00 12.32 16.45
N VAL A 371 -17.87 12.23 15.44
CA VAL A 371 -17.80 13.01 14.19
C VAL A 371 -17.87 14.52 14.45
N GLU A 372 -18.46 14.94 15.57
CA GLU A 372 -18.58 16.35 15.98
C GLU A 372 -17.26 16.99 16.41
N ALA A 373 -16.28 16.19 16.85
CA ALA A 373 -14.94 16.67 17.23
C ALA A 373 -13.91 16.56 16.09
N ALA A 374 -14.30 15.99 14.95
CA ALA A 374 -13.43 15.78 13.80
C ALA A 374 -13.45 17.01 12.88
N SER A 375 -12.27 17.56 12.59
CA SER A 375 -12.13 18.64 11.60
C SER A 375 -12.68 18.21 10.24
N ASP A 376 -13.39 19.09 9.53
CA ASP A 376 -13.89 18.82 8.16
C ASP A 376 -12.82 18.22 7.23
N ARG A 377 -11.56 18.60 7.45
CA ARG A 377 -10.42 18.04 6.72
C ARG A 377 -10.25 16.53 6.95
N SER A 378 -10.36 16.02 8.18
CA SER A 378 -10.22 14.58 8.45
C SER A 378 -11.39 13.76 7.89
N ILE A 379 -12.58 14.36 7.84
CA ILE A 379 -13.74 13.77 7.16
C ILE A 379 -13.49 13.67 5.65
N GLU A 380 -12.87 14.68 5.05
CA GLU A 380 -12.52 14.65 3.63
C GLU A 380 -11.47 13.58 3.30
N TRP A 381 -10.46 13.40 4.15
CA TRP A 381 -9.48 12.30 4.00
C TRP A 381 -10.13 10.91 4.03
N LEU A 382 -11.19 10.72 4.81
CA LEU A 382 -11.94 9.46 4.85
C LEU A 382 -12.78 9.23 3.57
N ARG A 383 -13.17 10.33 2.90
CA ARG A 383 -13.94 10.32 1.65
C ARG A 383 -13.07 10.09 0.41
N GLU A 384 -11.76 10.32 0.48
CA GLU A 384 -10.88 10.12 -0.67
C GLU A 384 -10.97 8.68 -1.23
N PRO A 385 -11.20 8.50 -2.54
CA PRO A 385 -11.24 7.17 -3.15
C PRO A 385 -9.83 6.56 -3.19
N GLN A 386 -9.76 5.23 -3.12
CA GLN A 386 -8.47 4.56 -3.28
C GLN A 386 -8.01 4.59 -4.73
N PHE A 387 -6.70 4.78 -4.92
CA PHE A 387 -6.08 4.60 -6.22
C PHE A 387 -6.19 3.16 -6.70
N PHE A 388 -6.51 2.98 -7.98
CA PHE A 388 -6.48 1.68 -8.62
C PHE A 388 -5.05 1.13 -8.66
N ARG A 389 -4.77 0.13 -7.82
CA ARG A 389 -3.45 -0.50 -7.70
C ARG A 389 -3.32 -1.62 -8.71
N PHE A 390 -2.71 -1.30 -9.85
CA PHE A 390 -2.55 -2.22 -10.97
C PHE A 390 -1.97 -3.58 -10.56
N GLY A 391 -0.98 -3.60 -9.65
CA GLY A 391 -0.33 -4.85 -9.25
C GLY A 391 -1.18 -5.82 -8.42
N ARG A 392 -2.32 -5.37 -7.89
CA ARG A 392 -3.24 -6.22 -7.08
C ARG A 392 -4.36 -6.76 -7.94
N PHE A 393 -4.93 -5.89 -8.79
CA PHE A 393 -6.13 -6.21 -9.57
C PHE A 393 -5.82 -6.94 -10.88
N SER A 394 -4.65 -6.69 -11.48
CA SER A 394 -4.32 -7.27 -12.79
C SER A 394 -4.02 -8.78 -12.79
N PRO A 395 -3.27 -9.34 -11.83
CA PRO A 395 -2.89 -10.76 -11.86
C PRO A 395 -4.05 -11.77 -11.94
N PRO A 396 -5.19 -11.57 -11.25
CA PRO A 396 -6.42 -12.33 -11.48
C PRO A 396 -6.84 -12.49 -12.94
N PHE A 397 -6.83 -11.39 -13.71
CA PHE A 397 -7.25 -11.41 -15.10
C PHE A 397 -6.30 -12.24 -15.96
N PHE A 398 -5.00 -12.11 -15.74
CA PHE A 398 -3.99 -12.91 -16.45
C PHE A 398 -4.14 -14.40 -16.13
N TYR A 399 -4.47 -14.73 -14.88
CA TYR A 399 -4.68 -16.10 -14.47
C TYR A 399 -5.94 -16.73 -15.09
N CYS A 400 -7.06 -16.00 -15.06
CA CYS A 400 -8.29 -16.44 -15.73
C CYS A 400 -8.09 -16.56 -17.25
N PHE A 401 -7.37 -15.62 -17.86
CA PHE A 401 -7.01 -15.68 -19.28
C PHE A 401 -6.14 -16.90 -19.61
N LEU A 402 -5.17 -17.24 -18.77
CA LEU A 402 -4.35 -18.44 -18.93
C LEU A 402 -5.20 -19.72 -18.88
N ILE A 403 -6.10 -19.83 -17.90
CA ILE A 403 -7.03 -20.98 -17.78
C ILE A 403 -7.91 -21.07 -19.02
N ALA A 404 -8.49 -19.95 -19.46
CA ALA A 404 -9.33 -19.89 -20.65
C ALA A 404 -8.57 -20.35 -21.90
N LEU A 405 -7.31 -19.93 -22.07
CA LEU A 405 -6.49 -20.31 -23.22
C LEU A 405 -6.25 -21.83 -23.24
N VAL A 406 -5.81 -22.40 -22.11
CA VAL A 406 -5.48 -23.83 -22.02
C VAL A 406 -6.72 -24.73 -22.17
N TYR A 407 -7.83 -24.38 -21.52
CA TYR A 407 -9.05 -25.19 -21.55
C TYR A 407 -10.00 -24.86 -22.70
N SER A 408 -9.71 -23.86 -23.53
CA SER A 408 -10.57 -23.47 -24.67
C SER A 408 -10.89 -24.62 -25.62
N ALA A 409 -9.91 -25.46 -25.93
CA ALA A 409 -10.07 -26.59 -26.84
C ALA A 409 -10.52 -27.89 -26.14
N ILE A 410 -10.29 -28.01 -24.82
CA ILE A 410 -10.49 -29.26 -24.07
C ILE A 410 -11.87 -29.27 -23.39
N VAL A 411 -12.21 -28.21 -22.65
CA VAL A 411 -13.46 -28.12 -21.87
C VAL A 411 -14.12 -26.75 -22.10
N PRO A 412 -15.00 -26.62 -23.11
CA PRO A 412 -15.65 -25.35 -23.46
C PRO A 412 -16.48 -24.73 -22.31
N LEU A 413 -16.94 -25.56 -21.36
CA LEU A 413 -17.70 -25.11 -20.21
C LEU A 413 -16.87 -24.21 -19.27
N VAL A 414 -15.57 -24.46 -19.14
CA VAL A 414 -14.64 -23.58 -18.39
C VAL A 414 -14.54 -22.22 -19.07
N LEU A 415 -14.49 -22.19 -20.40
CA LEU A 415 -14.47 -20.95 -21.18
C LEU A 415 -15.72 -20.11 -20.94
N GLY A 416 -16.91 -20.74 -20.86
CA GLY A 416 -18.17 -20.05 -20.54
C GLY A 416 -18.12 -19.32 -19.20
N VAL A 417 -17.54 -19.95 -18.18
CA VAL A 417 -17.38 -19.33 -16.84
C VAL A 417 -16.30 -18.24 -16.85
N CYS A 418 -15.19 -18.43 -17.57
CA CYS A 418 -14.21 -17.36 -17.77
C CYS A 418 -14.81 -16.14 -18.49
N ALA A 419 -15.67 -16.36 -19.49
CA ALA A 419 -16.37 -15.28 -20.17
C ALA A 419 -17.32 -14.54 -19.21
N ALA A 420 -18.06 -15.28 -18.38
CA ALA A 420 -18.90 -14.69 -17.33
C ALA A 420 -18.06 -13.87 -16.34
N TYR A 421 -16.88 -14.36 -15.92
CA TYR A 421 -15.95 -13.62 -15.07
C TYR A 421 -15.52 -12.29 -15.70
N PHE A 422 -15.09 -12.28 -16.97
CA PHE A 422 -14.70 -11.04 -17.65
C PHE A 422 -15.88 -10.07 -17.83
N TYR A 423 -17.08 -10.58 -18.13
CA TYR A 423 -18.29 -9.77 -18.23
C TYR A 423 -18.62 -9.08 -16.89
N ILE A 424 -18.66 -9.85 -15.81
CA ILE A 424 -18.93 -9.36 -14.46
C ILE A 424 -17.84 -8.37 -14.02
N ALA A 425 -16.56 -8.71 -14.21
CA ALA A 425 -15.45 -7.83 -13.91
C ALA A 425 -15.57 -6.51 -14.65
N THR A 426 -15.87 -6.53 -15.95
CA THR A 426 -16.05 -5.31 -16.75
C THR A 426 -17.14 -4.41 -16.15
N LYS A 427 -18.29 -4.98 -15.76
CA LYS A 427 -19.36 -4.21 -15.11
C LYS A 427 -18.93 -3.64 -13.77
N VAL A 428 -18.34 -4.46 -12.90
CA VAL A 428 -17.89 -4.04 -11.56
C VAL A 428 -16.87 -2.92 -11.65
N TYR A 429 -15.80 -3.09 -12.43
CA TYR A 429 -14.72 -2.11 -12.53
C TYR A 429 -15.08 -0.85 -13.33
N THR A 430 -16.13 -0.90 -14.16
CA THR A 430 -16.66 0.31 -14.81
C THR A 430 -17.55 1.11 -13.86
N HIS A 431 -18.22 0.44 -12.91
CA HIS A 431 -19.03 1.10 -11.89
C HIS A 431 -18.21 1.69 -10.74
N GLN A 432 -17.06 1.09 -10.42
CA GLN A 432 -16.07 1.63 -9.47
C GLN A 432 -15.32 2.81 -10.07
#